data_AF-A0A1H2PPN4-F1
#
_entry.id   AF-A0A1H2PPN4-F1
#
_cell.length_a   1.000
_cell.length_b   1.000
_cell.length_c   1.000
_cell.angle_alpha   90.00
_cell.angle_beta   90.00
_cell.angle_gamma   90.00
#
_symmetry.space_group_name_H-M   'P 1'
#
loop_
_entity.id
_entity.type
_entity.pdbx_description
1 polymer ?
#
loop_
_entity_poly.entity_id
_entity_poly.type
_entity_poly.pdbx_seq_one_letter_code
_entity_poly.pdbx_strand_id
1 'polypeptide(L)' 'MKTFLVKVTLATGRLAPYHALARSSCDACVHALLLHDAALRVTAAPVRS' A
#
# COMPACT_ATOMS: atom_id res chain seq x y z
N MET A 1 -15.22 -5.79 -2.71
CA MET A 1 -13.80 -5.47 -2.43
C MET A 1 -13.04 -5.46 -3.76
N LYS A 2 -11.93 -4.72 -3.86
CA LYS A 2 -11.10 -4.61 -5.07
C LYS A 2 -9.63 -4.83 -4.72
N THR A 3 -8.84 -5.29 -5.67
CA THR A 3 -7.40 -5.47 -5.51
C THR A 3 -6.67 -4.16 -5.80
N PHE A 4 -5.75 -3.79 -4.93
CA PHE A 4 -4.88 -2.62 -5.07
C PHE A 4 -3.42 -3.07 -5.08
N LEU A 5 -2.63 -2.52 -5.99
CA LEU A 5 -1.18 -2.57 -5.90
C LEU A 5 -0.73 -1.47 -4.95
N VAL A 6 -0.26 -1.88 -3.78
CA VAL A 6 0.30 -0.99 -2.77
C VAL A 6 1.82 -0.97 -2.95
N LYS A 7 2.40 0.22 -2.95
CA LYS A 7 3.85 0.41 -2.90
C LYS A 7 4.19 1.24 -1.67
N VAL A 8 5.04 0.68 -0.82
CA VAL A 8 5.54 1.32 0.40
C VAL A 8 7.00 1.65 0.23
N THR A 9 7.38 2.90 0.44
CA THR A 9 8.76 3.35 0.52
C THR A 9 9.14 3.46 1.98
N LEU A 10 10.11 2.65 2.43
CA LEU A 10 10.60 2.67 3.81
C LEU A 10 11.65 3.77 4.00
N ALA A 11 11.93 4.12 5.26
CA ALA A 11 12.99 5.06 5.64
C ALA A 11 14.37 4.73 5.05
N THR A 12 14.64 3.45 4.81
CA THR A 12 15.88 2.95 4.19
C THR A 12 15.93 3.18 2.66
N GLY A 13 14.89 3.77 2.07
CA GLY A 13 14.73 3.90 0.61
C GLY A 13 14.25 2.62 -0.08
N ARG A 14 14.13 1.50 0.64
CA ARG A 14 13.62 0.24 0.06
C ARG A 14 12.14 0.37 -0.31
N LEU A 15 11.80 -0.11 -1.49
CA LEU A 15 10.44 -0.17 -1.99
C LEU A 15 9.88 -1.59 -1.80
N ALA A 16 8.77 -1.70 -1.09
CA ALA A 16 8.05 -2.97 -0.87
C ALA A 16 6.68 -2.91 -1.57
N PRO A 17 6.56 -3.48 -2.78
CA PRO A 17 5.28 -3.59 -3.48
C PRO A 17 4.53 -4.88 -3.08
N TYR A 18 3.22 -4.79 -2.86
CA TYR A 18 2.38 -5.97 -2.64
C TYR A 18 0.91 -5.70 -3.05
N HIS A 19 0.14 -6.78 -3.20
CA HIS A 19 -1.28 -6.70 -3.51
C HIS A 19 -2.12 -6.74 -2.23
N ALA A 20 -3.07 -5.81 -2.10
CA ALA A 20 -3.99 -5.76 -0.98
C ALA A 20 -5.44 -5.77 -1.48
N LEU A 21 -6.29 -6.57 -0.83
CA LEU A 21 -7.73 -6.51 -1.02
C LEU A 21 -8.31 -5.45 -0.06
N ALA A 22 -8.91 -4.40 -0.62
CA ALA A 22 -9.49 -3.32 0.18
C ALA A 22 -10.82 -2.83 -0.42
N ARG A 23 -11.59 -2.06 0.36
CA ARG A 23 -12.83 -1.43 -0.15
C ARG A 23 -12.53 -0.17 -0.95
N SER A 24 -11.45 0.53 -0.61
CA SER A 24 -11.00 1.76 -1.25
C SER A 24 -9.47 1.84 -1.28
N SER A 25 -8.91 2.77 -2.05
CA SER A 25 -7.47 3.08 -2.00
C SER A 25 -7.04 3.63 -0.64
N CYS A 26 -7.92 4.38 0.04
CA CYS A 26 -7.65 4.89 1.39
C CYS A 26 -7.50 3.74 2.39
N ASP A 27 -8.42 2.76 2.36
CA ASP A 27 -8.33 1.56 3.21
C ASP A 27 -7.01 0.81 2.97
N ALA A 28 -6.62 0.66 1.69
CA ALA A 28 -5.36 0.01 1.33
C ALA A 28 -4.13 0.76 1.87
N CYS A 29 -4.12 2.10 1.80
CA CYS A 29 -3.05 2.93 2.35
C CYS A 29 -2.96 2.85 3.88
N VAL A 30 -4.10 2.91 4.58
CA VAL A 30 -4.13 2.83 6.05
C VAL A 30 -3.62 1.47 6.52
N HIS A 31 -4.05 0.38 5.88
CA HIS A 31 -3.55 -0.95 6.20
C HIS A 31 -2.04 -1.06 6.00
N ALA A 32 -1.50 -0.44 4.95
CA ALA A 32 -0.07 -0.42 4.68
C ALA A 32 0.74 0.39 5.70
N LEU A 33 0.21 1.52 6.16
CA LEU A 33 0.82 2.32 7.22
C LEU A 33 0.87 1.54 8.54
N LEU A 34 -0.19 0.80 8.88
CA LEU A 34 -0.24 -0.03 10.10
C LEU A 34 0.74 -1.21 10.06
N LEU A 35 0.96 -1.78 8.87
CA LEU A 35 1.89 -2.90 8.69
C LEU A 35 3.36 -2.45 8.67
N HIS A 36 3.61 -1.21 8.23
CA HIS A 36 4.95 -0.67 8.02
C HIS A 36 5.14 0.64 8.81
N ASP A 37 5.40 0.50 10.10
CA ASP A 37 5.58 1.61 11.07
C ASP A 37 6.63 2.67 10.64
N ALA A 38 7.60 2.28 9.79
CA ALA A 38 8.64 3.15 9.24
C ALA A 38 8.42 3.55 7.76
N ALA A 39 7.18 3.56 7.28
CA ALA A 39 6.84 3.99 5.93
C ALA A 39 6.99 5.51 5.77
N LEU A 40 7.84 5.94 4.83
CA LEU A 40 7.96 7.36 4.43
C LEU A 40 6.87 7.76 3.43
N ARG A 41 6.50 6.84 2.54
CA ARG A 41 5.50 7.09 1.50
C ARG A 41 4.73 5.82 1.20
N VAL A 42 3.42 5.94 1.11
CA VAL A 42 2.53 4.86 0.67
C VAL A 42 1.75 5.33 -0.54
N THR A 43 1.65 4.47 -1.53
CA THR A 43 0.78 4.69 -2.69
C THR A 43 -0.03 3.43 -2.95
N ALA A 44 -1.31 3.60 -3.28
CA ALA A 44 -2.20 2.50 -3.66
C ALA A 44 -2.87 2.83 -4.98
N ALA A 45 -2.75 1.93 -5.95
CA ALA A 45 -3.42 2.04 -7.24
C ALA A 45 -4.31 0.82 -7.46
N PRO A 46 -5.54 0.98 -7.97
CA PRO A 46 -6.41 -0.15 -8.28
C PRO A 46 -5.77 -1.00 -9.40
N VAL A 47 -5.76 -2.32 -9.22
CA VAL A 47 -5.39 -3.24 -10.29
C VAL A 47 -6.60 -3.39 -11.21
N ARG A 48 -6.49 -2.95 -12.45
CA ARG A 48 -7.50 -3.23 -13.47
C ARG A 48 -7.31 -4.68 -13.91
N SER A 49 -8.36 -5.48 -13.76
CA SER A 49 -8.48 -6.82 -14.35
C SER A 49 -8.59 -6.73 -15.85
#